data_AF-A0A0T0MLJ2-F1
#
_entry.id   AF-A0A0T0MLJ2-F1
#
_cell.length_a   1.000
_cell.length_b   1.000
_cell.length_c   1.000
_cell.angle_alpha   90.00
_cell.angle_beta   90.00
_cell.angle_gamma   90.00
#
_symmetry.space_group_name_H-M   'P 1'
#
loop_
_entity.id
_entity.type
_entity.pdbx_description
1 polymer ?
#
loop_
_entity_poly.entity_id
_entity_poly.type
_entity_poly.pdbx_seq_one_letter_code
_entity_poly.pdbx_strand_id
1 'polypeptide(L)' 'MHVKAVGVFVVDDRGAHWRPALDLNRVILGGQLVGAVVLSAFAFAWAASAVASELRSKA' A
#
# COMPACT_ATOMS: atom_id res chain seq x y z
N MET A 1 27.32 15.39 1.63
CA MET A 1 26.97 14.49 0.52
C MET A 1 26.56 13.15 1.13
N HIS A 2 25.35 12.66 0.89
CA HIS A 2 24.85 11.39 1.45
C HIS A 2 24.69 10.40 0.30
N VAL A 3 25.38 9.27 0.38
CA VAL A 3 25.30 8.21 -0.64
C VAL A 3 24.21 7.22 -0.20
N LYS A 4 23.23 6.94 -1.07
CA LYS A 4 22.18 5.95 -0.83
C LYS A 4 22.33 4.80 -1.81
N ALA A 5 22.52 3.58 -1.30
CA ALA A 5 22.49 2.39 -2.12
C ALA A 5 21.05 2.15 -2.62
N VAL A 6 20.85 2.19 -3.93
CA VAL A 6 19.53 1.97 -4.58
C VAL A 6 19.43 0.60 -5.27
N GLY A 7 20.56 -0.09 -5.40
CA GLY A 7 20.66 -1.41 -5.99
C GLY A 7 22.11 -1.73 -6.35
N VAL A 8 22.29 -2.88 -6.99
CA VAL A 8 23.58 -3.36 -7.47
C VAL A 8 23.44 -3.80 -8.92
N PHE A 9 24.51 -3.64 -9.68
CA PHE A 9 24.60 -4.23 -11.01
C PHE A 9 25.29 -5.59 -10.87
N VAL A 10 24.62 -6.66 -11.30
CA VAL A 10 25.09 -8.04 -11.20
C VAL A 10 25.56 -8.47 -12.58
N VAL A 11 26.74 -9.06 -12.65
CA VAL A 11 27.28 -9.66 -13.88
C VAL A 11 27.48 -11.15 -13.60
N ASP A 12 26.73 -11.99 -14.32
CA ASP A 12 26.78 -13.44 -14.21
C ASP A 12 26.68 -14.10 -15.60
N ASP A 13 26.53 -15.43 -15.65
CA ASP A 13 26.43 -16.20 -16.91
C ASP A 13 25.21 -15.82 -17.77
N ARG A 14 24.24 -15.08 -17.23
CA ARG A 14 23.07 -14.55 -17.97
C ARG A 14 23.31 -13.14 -18.48
N GLY A 15 24.51 -12.59 -18.26
CA GLY A 15 24.91 -11.25 -18.65
C GLY A 15 24.78 -10.23 -17.52
N ALA A 16 24.74 -8.97 -17.91
CA ALA A 16 24.81 -7.82 -17.03
C ALA A 16 23.39 -7.30 -16.74
N HIS A 17 22.94 -7.35 -15.48
CA HIS A 17 21.58 -6.97 -15.10
C HIS A 17 21.52 -6.18 -13.80
N TRP A 18 20.55 -5.27 -13.73
CA TRP A 18 20.31 -4.45 -12.53
C TRP A 18 19.46 -5.20 -11.50
N ARG A 19 19.88 -5.16 -10.23
CA ARG A 19 19.14 -5.69 -9.09
C ARG A 19 18.83 -4.57 -8.09
N PRO A 20 17.57 -4.12 -7.98
CA PRO A 20 17.17 -3.12 -7.00
C PRO A 20 17.39 -3.60 -5.57
N ALA A 21 17.77 -2.68 -4.67
CA ALA A 21 17.87 -2.99 -3.24
C ALA A 21 16.50 -3.15 -2.57
N LEU A 22 15.45 -2.65 -3.22
CA LEU A 22 14.08 -2.68 -2.75
C LEU A 22 13.23 -3.62 -3.62
N ASP A 23 12.50 -4.52 -2.98
CA ASP A 23 11.49 -5.33 -3.65
C ASP A 23 10.22 -4.49 -3.89
N LEU A 24 10.10 -3.96 -5.11
CA LEU A 24 8.99 -3.10 -5.48
C LEU A 24 7.65 -3.83 -5.46
N ASN A 25 7.63 -5.13 -5.78
CA ASN A 25 6.40 -5.93 -5.75
C ASN A 25 5.85 -5.99 -4.32
N ARG A 26 6.74 -6.20 -3.34
CA ARG A 26 6.38 -6.23 -1.92
C ARG A 26 5.89 -4.88 -1.41
N VAL A 27 6.51 -3.79 -1.86
CA VAL A 27 6.08 -2.42 -1.50
C VAL A 27 4.69 -2.12 -2.06
N ILE A 28 4.44 -2.47 -3.32
CA ILE A 28 3.12 -2.29 -3.96
C ILE A 28 2.06 -3.11 -3.23
N LEU A 29 2.34 -4.39 -2.95
CA LEU A 29 1.46 -5.26 -2.17
C LEU A 29 1.14 -4.67 -0.79
N GLY A 30 2.16 -4.17 -0.09
CA GLY A 30 1.98 -3.49 1.19
C GLY A 30 1.07 -2.27 1.08
N GLY A 31 1.28 -1.42 0.07
CA GLY A 31 0.43 -0.26 -0.20
C GLY A 31 -1.02 -0.64 -0.51
N GLN A 32 -1.24 -1.69 -1.31
CA GLN A 32 -2.57 -2.19 -1.63
C GLN A 32 -3.29 -2.73 -0.39
N LEU A 33 -2.60 -3.46 0.49
CA LEU A 33 -3.18 -3.95 1.74
C LEU A 33 -3.59 -2.79 2.67
N VAL A 34 -2.70 -1.81 2.85
CA VAL A 34 -3.02 -0.61 3.64
C VAL A 34 -4.20 0.14 3.03
N GLY A 35 -4.21 0.32 1.71
CA GLY A 35 -5.33 0.95 0.99
C GLY A 35 -6.65 0.20 1.19
N ALA A 36 -6.65 -1.12 1.10
CA ALA A 36 -7.84 -1.95 1.31
C ALA A 36 -8.39 -1.79 2.74
N VAL A 37 -7.51 -1.75 3.75
CA VAL A 37 -7.90 -1.53 5.16
C VAL A 37 -8.53 -0.14 5.33
N VAL A 38 -7.89 0.91 4.83
CA VAL A 38 -8.39 2.29 4.94
C VAL A 38 -9.74 2.44 4.25
N LEU A 39 -9.89 1.93 3.03
CA LEU A 39 -11.14 2.00 2.28
C LEU A 39 -12.26 1.21 2.98
N SER A 40 -11.95 0.04 3.52
CA SER A 40 -12.94 -0.78 4.25
C SER A 40 -13.40 -0.09 5.52
N ALA A 41 -12.47 0.47 6.31
CA ALA A 41 -12.79 1.22 7.51
C ALA A 41 -13.63 2.46 7.21
N PHE A 42 -13.29 3.18 6.13
CA PHE A 42 -14.05 4.34 5.69
C PHE A 42 -15.46 3.97 5.25
N ALA A 43 -15.60 2.94 4.41
CA ALA A 43 -16.90 2.44 3.97
C ALA A 43 -17.77 1.99 5.14
N PHE A 44 -17.17 1.30 6.12
CA PHE A 44 -17.86 0.89 7.33
C PHE A 44 -18.32 2.09 8.16
N ALA A 45 -17.45 3.06 8.40
CA ALA A 45 -17.78 4.27 9.15
C ALA A 45 -18.91 5.08 8.47
N TRP A 46 -18.87 5.17 7.14
CA TRP A 46 -19.91 5.83 6.36
C TRP A 46 -21.25 5.10 6.46
N ALA A 47 -21.27 3.77 6.35
CA ALA A 47 -22.48 2.99 6.51
C ALA A 47 -23.05 3.13 7.93
N ALA A 48 -22.20 3.07 8.95
CA ALA A 48 -22.60 3.23 10.35
C ALA A 48 -23.20 4.62 10.62
N SER A 49 -22.62 5.68 10.05
CA SER A 49 -23.14 7.05 10.22
C SER A 49 -24.47 7.25 9.50
N ALA A 50 -24.65 6.65 8.32
CA ALA A 50 -25.93 6.66 7.60
C ALA A 50 -27.05 6.02 8.44
N VAL A 51 -26.80 4.83 9.01
CA VAL A 51 -27.77 4.17 9.90
C VAL A 51 -28.06 5.02 11.14
N ALA A 52 -27.04 5.59 11.77
CA ALA A 52 -27.22 6.44 12.95
C ALA A 52 -28.06 7.70 12.65
N SER A 53 -27.93 8.29 11.46
CA SER A 53 -28.74 9.43 11.03
C SER A 53 -30.22 9.08 10.85
N GLU A 54 -30.50 7.89 10.31
CA GLU A 54 -31.88 7.42 10.11
C GLU A 54 -32.57 7.09 11.45
N LEU A 55 -31.85 6.51 12.41
CA LEU A 55 -32.40 6.27 13.75
C LEU A 55 -32.72 7.57 14.49
N ARG A 56 -31.87 8.59 14.31
CA ARG A 56 -32.08 9.92 14.91
C ARG A 56 -33.28 10.66 14.33
N SER A 57 -33.65 10.41 13.07
CA SER A 57 -34.78 11.09 12.42
C SER A 57 -36.15 10.55 12.85
N LYS A 58 -36.20 9.30 13.33
CA LYS A 58 -37.44 8.61 13.74
C LYS A 58 -37.74 8.67 15.24
N ALA A 59 -36.80 9.14 16.06
CA ALA A 59 -36.94 9.29 17.51
C ALA A 59 -37.36 10.74 17.86
#